data_AF-A0A820QH15-F1
#
_entry.id   AF-A0A820QH15-F1
#
_cell.length_a   1.000
_cell.length_b   1.000
_cell.length_c   1.000
_cell.angle_alpha   90.00
_cell.angle_beta   90.00
_cell.angle_gamma   90.00
#
_symmetry.space_group_name_H-M   'P 1'
#
loop_
_entity.id
_entity.type
_entity.pdbx_description
1 polymer ?
#
loop_
_entity_poly.entity_id
_entity_poly.type
_entity_poly.pdbx_seq_one_letter_code
_entity_poly.pdbx_strand_id
1 'polypeptide(L)'
;MTHCTATNQNVSPNGNPSVDSMLSSIAHELVEAMSDPLGDAWRGTTKSGDTSENADLCDWSYGTVHRLSNGAYYNMIIGAKRYLIQQNWNAKLQQCAMSA
;
A
#
# COMPACT_ATOMS: atom_id res chain seq x y z
N MET A 1 -16.74 -3.34 -2.84
CA MET A 1 -15.86 -2.25 -3.31
C MET A 1 -15.65 -1.29 -2.16
N THR A 2 -14.66 -1.58 -1.32
CA THR A 2 -14.28 -0.74 -0.17
C THR A 2 -12.81 -0.36 -0.31
N HIS A 3 -12.39 -0.03 -1.54
CA HIS A 3 -11.01 0.32 -1.91
C HIS A 3 -10.70 1.81 -1.79
N CYS A 4 -11.42 2.54 -0.94
CA CYS A 4 -11.12 3.94 -0.66
C CYS A 4 -10.55 4.04 0.75
N THR A 5 -9.24 4.34 0.86
CA THR A 5 -8.58 4.60 2.15
C THR A 5 -9.28 5.73 2.91
N ALA A 6 -9.46 5.56 4.22
CA ALA A 6 -9.91 6.62 5.12
C ALA A 6 -8.84 7.73 5.32
N THR A 7 -7.60 7.48 4.89
CA THR A 7 -6.47 8.37 5.13
C THR A 7 -6.30 9.35 3.97
N ASN A 8 -5.92 10.60 4.27
CA ASN A 8 -5.66 11.62 3.25
C ASN A 8 -6.85 11.92 2.30
N GLN A 9 -8.10 11.76 2.74
CA GLN A 9 -9.28 11.99 1.88
C GLN A 9 -9.39 13.44 1.38
N ASN A 10 -9.16 14.41 2.27
CA ASN A 10 -9.28 15.85 1.99
C ASN A 10 -7.96 16.62 2.11
N VAL A 11 -6.85 15.90 2.35
CA VAL A 11 -5.51 16.46 2.54
C VAL A 11 -4.53 15.66 1.71
N SER A 12 -3.47 16.30 1.20
CA SER A 12 -2.54 15.64 0.29
C SER A 12 -1.11 16.14 0.51
N PRO A 13 -0.10 15.24 0.47
CA PRO A 13 1.30 15.64 0.46
C PRO A 13 1.71 16.45 -0.79
N ASN A 14 1.04 16.26 -1.94
CA ASN A 14 1.40 16.87 -3.22
C ASN A 14 0.30 17.78 -3.83
N GLY A 15 -0.70 18.17 -3.05
CA GLY A 15 -1.78 19.09 -3.46
C GLY A 15 -2.92 18.46 -4.28
N ASN A 16 -2.94 17.13 -4.44
CA ASN A 16 -4.03 16.41 -5.11
C ASN A 16 -4.34 15.09 -4.38
N PRO A 17 -5.36 15.04 -3.49
CA PRO A 17 -5.70 13.85 -2.72
C PRO A 17 -6.02 12.61 -3.57
N SER A 18 -6.77 12.78 -4.66
CA SER A 18 -7.16 11.68 -5.52
C SER A 18 -5.95 11.04 -6.21
N VAL A 19 -5.06 11.85 -6.77
CA VAL A 19 -3.84 11.35 -7.43
C VAL A 19 -2.90 10.69 -6.42
N ASP A 20 -2.69 11.29 -5.25
CA ASP A 20 -1.82 10.71 -4.23
C ASP A 20 -2.36 9.38 -3.69
N SER A 21 -3.68 9.25 -3.54
CA SER A 21 -4.33 8.01 -3.11
C SER A 21 -4.18 6.90 -4.17
N MET A 22 -4.40 7.24 -5.45
CA MET A 22 -4.27 6.29 -6.56
C MET A 22 -2.89 5.64 -6.64
N LEU A 23 -1.83 6.33 -6.22
CA LEU A 23 -0.47 5.77 -6.27
C LEU A 23 -0.31 4.55 -5.34
N SER A 24 -1.02 4.51 -4.20
CA SER A 24 -1.00 3.34 -3.32
C SER A 24 -1.68 2.15 -4.00
N SER A 25 -2.82 2.37 -4.64
CA SER A 25 -3.51 1.32 -5.40
C SER A 25 -2.70 0.86 -6.61
N ILE A 26 -2.06 1.77 -7.35
CA ILE A 26 -1.18 1.37 -8.46
C ILE A 26 -0.02 0.50 -7.95
N ALA A 27 0.57 0.84 -6.81
CA ALA A 27 1.64 0.03 -6.23
C ALA A 27 1.16 -1.36 -5.79
N HIS A 28 -0.05 -1.44 -5.23
CA HIS A 28 -0.74 -2.69 -4.87
C HIS A 28 -0.92 -3.58 -6.10
N GLU A 29 -1.66 -3.09 -7.09
CA GLU A 29 -2.02 -3.86 -8.28
C GLU A 29 -0.80 -4.22 -9.13
N LEU A 30 0.21 -3.33 -9.17
CA LEU A 30 1.44 -3.60 -9.92
C LEU A 30 2.20 -4.79 -9.36
N VAL A 31 2.29 -4.93 -8.03
CA VAL A 31 3.06 -6.03 -7.45
C VAL A 31 2.32 -7.36 -7.54
N GLU A 32 0.99 -7.34 -7.50
CA GLU A 32 0.13 -8.50 -7.74
C GLU A 32 0.26 -8.96 -9.19
N ALA A 33 0.07 -8.05 -10.15
CA ALA A 33 0.20 -8.35 -11.58
C ALA A 33 1.60 -8.87 -11.96
N MET A 34 2.65 -8.41 -11.26
CA MET A 34 4.02 -8.89 -11.50
C MET A 34 4.29 -10.28 -10.89
N SER A 35 3.60 -10.64 -9.79
CA SER A 35 3.75 -11.94 -9.13
C SER A 35 2.82 -13.03 -9.66
N ASP A 36 1.62 -12.63 -10.09
CA ASP A 36 0.55 -13.51 -10.55
C ASP A 36 -0.34 -12.81 -11.61
N PRO A 37 0.15 -12.61 -12.84
CA PRO A 37 -0.60 -11.91 -13.88
C PRO A 37 -1.88 -12.62 -14.34
N LEU A 38 -2.03 -13.91 -14.01
CA LEU A 38 -3.17 -14.74 -14.42
C LEU A 38 -4.16 -15.00 -13.28
N GLY A 39 -3.83 -14.58 -12.04
CA GLY A 39 -4.62 -14.84 -10.85
C GLY A 39 -4.73 -16.32 -10.49
N ASP A 40 -3.81 -17.15 -10.97
CA ASP A 40 -3.76 -18.60 -10.79
C ASP A 40 -2.49 -19.10 -10.09
N ALA A 41 -1.64 -18.18 -9.65
CA ALA A 41 -0.37 -18.41 -9.00
C ALA A 41 -0.35 -17.83 -7.57
N TRP A 42 0.75 -17.16 -7.19
CA TRP A 42 1.13 -16.90 -5.80
C TRP A 42 -0.03 -16.31 -4.99
N ARG A 43 -0.47 -17.04 -3.96
CA ARG A 43 -1.38 -16.53 -2.91
C ARG A 43 -0.87 -16.94 -1.55
N GLY A 44 -0.92 -16.02 -0.60
CA GLY A 44 -0.57 -16.27 0.79
C GLY A 44 -1.80 -16.53 1.63
N THR A 45 -1.71 -17.49 2.55
CA THR A 45 -2.73 -17.70 3.58
C THR A 45 -2.36 -16.90 4.82
N THR A 46 -3.22 -15.99 5.26
CA THR A 46 -3.06 -15.25 6.51
C THR A 46 -3.08 -16.21 7.71
N LYS A 47 -2.67 -15.74 8.89
CA LYS A 47 -2.85 -16.50 10.14
C LYS A 47 -4.32 -16.77 10.47
N SER A 48 -5.26 -15.99 9.93
CA SER A 48 -6.70 -16.20 10.06
C SER A 48 -7.27 -17.22 9.06
N GLY A 49 -6.48 -17.69 8.09
CA GLY A 49 -6.89 -18.69 7.09
C GLY A 49 -7.40 -18.09 5.78
N ASP A 50 -7.39 -16.76 5.63
CA ASP A 50 -7.79 -16.07 4.39
C ASP A 50 -6.69 -16.23 3.35
N THR A 51 -7.06 -16.51 2.10
CA THR A 51 -6.12 -16.63 0.98
C THR A 51 -6.23 -15.41 0.10
N SER A 52 -5.15 -14.63 0.00
CA SER A 52 -5.11 -13.38 -0.75
C SER A 52 -3.78 -13.19 -1.49
N GLU A 53 -3.75 -12.28 -2.46
CA GLU A 53 -2.54 -11.91 -3.18
C GLU A 53 -1.58 -11.09 -2.29
N ASN A 54 -0.38 -10.77 -2.77
CA ASN A 54 0.69 -10.26 -1.89
C ASN A 54 0.36 -8.90 -1.30
N ALA A 55 -0.20 -8.00 -2.10
CA ALA A 55 -0.55 -6.67 -1.67
C ALA A 55 -1.83 -6.66 -0.84
N ASP A 56 -2.81 -7.50 -1.17
CA ASP A 56 -4.02 -7.74 -0.36
C ASP A 56 -3.71 -8.09 1.10
N LEU A 57 -2.72 -8.96 1.35
CA LEU A 57 -2.32 -9.35 2.72
C LEU A 57 -1.86 -8.16 3.58
N CYS A 58 -1.54 -7.05 2.93
CA CYS A 58 -1.05 -5.82 3.55
C CYS A 58 -1.92 -4.61 3.22
N ASP A 59 -3.14 -4.83 2.76
CA ASP A 59 -4.07 -3.77 2.44
C ASP A 59 -4.24 -2.85 3.66
N TRP A 60 -4.13 -1.54 3.40
CA TRP A 60 -4.12 -0.47 4.43
C TRP A 60 -3.00 -0.52 5.48
N SER A 61 -2.04 -1.44 5.40
CA SER A 61 -0.87 -1.45 6.29
C SER A 61 0.20 -0.50 5.78
N TYR A 62 0.27 0.71 6.33
CA TYR A 62 1.25 1.73 5.91
C TYR A 62 2.58 1.70 6.68
N GLY A 63 2.71 0.83 7.69
CA GLY A 63 3.88 0.78 8.56
C GLY A 63 4.11 2.10 9.32
N THR A 64 5.35 2.56 9.39
CA THR A 64 5.68 3.85 10.00
C THR A 64 5.25 5.00 9.11
N VAL A 65 4.38 5.87 9.62
CA VAL A 65 3.89 7.06 8.92
C VAL A 65 4.36 8.34 9.61
N HIS A 66 4.57 9.38 8.82
CA HIS A 66 4.84 10.75 9.25
C HIS A 66 3.69 11.65 8.84
N ARG A 67 3.54 12.79 9.52
CA ARG A 67 2.46 13.75 9.27
C ARG A 67 3.03 15.13 8.94
N LEU A 68 2.53 15.72 7.86
CA LEU A 68 2.83 17.08 7.44
C LEU A 68 2.02 18.10 8.25
N SER A 69 2.43 19.37 8.21
CA SER A 69 1.72 20.46 8.88
C SER A 69 0.29 20.65 8.38
N ASN A 70 0.03 20.35 7.09
CA ASN A 70 -1.31 20.33 6.50
C ASN A 70 -2.16 19.12 6.91
N GLY A 71 -1.63 18.25 7.77
CA GLY A 71 -2.30 17.06 8.29
C GLY A 71 -2.20 15.81 7.44
N ALA A 72 -1.60 15.89 6.23
CA ALA A 72 -1.44 14.74 5.36
C ALA A 72 -0.37 13.77 5.87
N TYR A 73 -0.63 12.47 5.73
CA TYR A 73 0.29 11.41 6.06
C TYR A 73 1.17 11.02 4.87
N TYR A 74 2.38 10.57 5.14
CA TYR A 74 3.30 9.97 4.17
C TYR A 74 4.23 8.97 4.86
N ASN A 75 4.73 7.98 4.13
CA ASN A 75 5.73 7.02 4.61
C ASN A 75 6.91 6.85 3.64
N MET A 76 6.87 7.50 2.47
CA MET A 76 7.93 7.43 1.47
C MET A 76 8.25 8.82 0.90
N ILE A 77 9.52 9.04 0.60
CA ILE A 77 10.03 10.25 -0.07
C ILE A 77 10.76 9.80 -1.33
N ILE A 78 10.31 10.27 -2.50
CA ILE A 78 11.00 10.04 -3.78
C ILE A 78 11.29 11.41 -4.39
N GLY A 79 12.58 11.75 -4.51
CA GLY A 79 13.00 13.09 -4.89
C GLY A 79 12.44 14.14 -3.92
N ALA A 80 11.74 15.14 -4.46
CA ALA A 80 11.12 16.22 -3.66
C ALA A 80 9.68 15.92 -3.21
N LYS A 81 9.10 14.78 -3.65
CA LYS A 81 7.70 14.42 -3.39
C LYS A 81 7.56 13.40 -2.28
N ARG A 82 6.41 13.43 -1.61
CA ARG A 82 6.07 12.56 -0.49
C ARG A 82 4.86 11.73 -0.84
N TYR A 83 4.84 10.48 -0.40
CA TYR A 83 3.80 9.52 -0.77
C TYR A 83 3.39 8.69 0.43
N LEU A 84 2.13 8.29 0.44
CA LEU A 84 1.60 7.32 1.38
C LEU A 84 1.28 6.06 0.57
N ILE A 85 2.14 5.05 0.66
CA ILE A 85 2.03 3.81 -0.10
C ILE A 85 1.93 2.65 0.89
N GLN A 86 1.00 1.73 0.72
CA GLN A 86 0.93 0.55 1.57
C GLN A 86 2.21 -0.28 1.52
N GLN A 87 2.42 -1.09 2.56
CA GLN A 87 3.43 -2.13 2.58
C GLN A 87 3.02 -3.30 1.68
N ASN A 88 3.98 -4.18 1.39
CA ASN A 88 3.72 -5.45 0.73
C ASN A 88 4.07 -6.63 1.65
N TRP A 89 3.52 -7.81 1.35
CA TRP A 89 3.84 -9.01 2.10
C TRP A 89 5.30 -9.43 1.89
N ASN A 90 6.06 -9.49 2.98
CA ASN A 90 7.42 -10.01 2.98
C ASN A 90 7.40 -11.49 3.37
N ALA A 91 7.56 -12.38 2.39
CA ALA A 91 7.54 -13.82 2.62
C ALA A 91 8.68 -14.33 3.53
N LYS A 92 9.81 -13.63 3.62
CA LYS A 92 10.91 -14.02 4.51
C LYS A 92 10.62 -13.68 5.97
N LEU A 93 10.05 -12.49 6.21
CA LEU A 93 9.72 -12.01 7.54
C LEU A 93 8.32 -12.45 8.01
N GLN A 94 7.49 -12.97 7.10
CA GLN A 94 6.09 -13.36 7.35
C GLN A 94 5.27 -12.20 7.94
N GLN A 95 5.45 -10.99 7.40
CA GLN A 95 4.76 -9.77 7.81
C GLN A 95 4.77 -8.72 6.70
N CYS A 96 3.94 -7.68 6.86
CA CYS A 96 3.94 -6.51 5.99
C CYS A 96 5.16 -5.62 6.23
N ALA A 97 5.89 -5.29 5.17
CA ALA A 97 7.08 -4.43 5.23
C ALA A 97 7.22 -3.57 3.95
N MET A 98 7.85 -2.39 4.05
CA MET A 98 8.15 -1.52 2.89
C MET A 98 9.38 -1.97 2.10
N SER A 99 10.27 -2.72 2.73
CA SER A 99 11.48 -3.31 2.16
C SER A 99 11.79 -4.60 2.90
N ALA A 100 12.48 -5.52 2.22
CA ALA A 100 13.21 -6.60 2.88
C ALA A 100 14.44 -6.06 3.61
#